data_AF-A0A0W0YZV1-F1
#
_entry.id   AF-A0A0W0YZV1-F1
#
_cell.length_a   1.000
_cell.length_b   1.000
_cell.length_c   1.000
_cell.angle_alpha   90.00
_cell.angle_beta   90.00
_cell.angle_gamma   90.00
#
_symmetry.space_group_name_H-M   'P 1'
#
loop_
_entity.id
_entity.type
_entity.pdbx_description
1 polymer ?
#
loop_
_entity_poly.entity_id
_entity_poly.type
_entity_poly.pdbx_seq_one_letter_code
_entity_poly.pdbx_strand_id
1 'polypeptide(L)'
;MSIYNHPSYFQTYLEHASEKKVLADMLPSRILRLSQFNNLLDVGCHTGDLLDKILSQETITTPLERIVGIDPANTRDEFLEKISHLSRSTRFIQMSLENYFKHHQQKFDVILASQCLYWSEDLANDLISINKHGRATCIVIRSDTGIYQIQHGLKRYLGNKQEKLYYSRHIETTLNRNNILFQKDVIESPIYMPQKGSQEWLSMLSFFLQNDHSNFSNEALNEINNFLDKLIMPNNIIKHEVVFYWLGEFIC
;
A
#
# COMPACT_ATOMS: atom_id res chain seq x y z
N MET A 1 0.95 -12.94 -14.12
CA MET A 1 1.15 -11.48 -14.19
C MET A 1 0.12 -10.85 -13.26
N SER A 2 0.53 -10.00 -12.32
CA SER A 2 -0.41 -9.39 -11.36
C SER A 2 -1.37 -8.47 -12.11
N ILE A 3 -2.67 -8.49 -11.78
CA ILE A 3 -3.65 -7.58 -12.42
C ILE A 3 -3.34 -6.11 -12.12
N TYR A 4 -2.59 -5.85 -11.04
CA TYR A 4 -2.08 -4.54 -10.67
C TYR A 4 -1.03 -4.01 -11.65
N ASN A 5 -0.49 -4.88 -12.52
CA ASN A 5 0.38 -4.47 -13.63
C ASN A 5 -0.42 -4.11 -14.88
N HIS A 6 -1.75 -4.30 -14.90
CA HIS A 6 -2.59 -3.84 -15.99
C HIS A 6 -2.82 -2.32 -15.82
N PRO A 7 -2.26 -1.47 -16.70
CA PRO A 7 -2.18 -0.03 -16.44
C PRO A 7 -3.54 0.62 -16.21
N SER A 8 -4.57 0.18 -16.95
CA SER A 8 -5.90 0.79 -16.87
C SER A 8 -6.63 0.52 -15.54
N TYR A 9 -6.49 -0.65 -14.93
CA TYR A 9 -7.26 -1.01 -13.73
C TYR A 9 -6.75 -0.28 -12.50
N PHE A 10 -5.43 -0.29 -12.31
CA PHE A 10 -4.80 0.44 -11.23
C PHE A 10 -4.99 1.95 -11.40
N GLN A 11 -4.79 2.48 -12.62
CA GLN A 11 -4.99 3.90 -12.89
C GLN A 11 -6.44 4.35 -12.61
N THR A 12 -7.43 3.57 -13.04
CA THR A 12 -8.85 3.88 -12.75
C THR A 12 -9.08 3.96 -11.23
N TYR A 13 -8.57 3.02 -10.44
CA TYR A 13 -8.70 3.10 -8.98
C TYR A 13 -8.08 4.38 -8.42
N LEU A 14 -6.90 4.78 -8.90
CA LEU A 14 -6.22 5.96 -8.40
C LEU A 14 -6.94 7.27 -8.75
N GLU A 15 -7.61 7.33 -9.89
CA GLU A 15 -8.43 8.49 -10.29
C GLU A 15 -9.71 8.61 -9.45
N HIS A 16 -10.18 7.49 -8.90
CA HIS A 16 -11.43 7.38 -8.17
C HIS A 16 -11.26 7.25 -6.64
N ALA A 17 -10.05 7.09 -6.12
CA ALA A 17 -9.77 6.95 -4.70
C ALA A 17 -8.83 8.04 -4.19
N SER A 18 -9.13 8.61 -3.02
CA SER A 18 -8.29 9.65 -2.40
C SER A 18 -7.04 9.11 -1.69
N GLU A 19 -6.79 7.80 -1.71
CA GLU A 19 -5.79 7.15 -0.86
C GLU A 19 -4.37 7.67 -1.11
N LYS A 20 -3.96 7.83 -2.38
CA LYS A 20 -2.65 8.41 -2.73
C LYS A 20 -2.50 9.87 -2.30
N LYS A 21 -3.61 10.62 -2.23
CA LYS A 21 -3.58 11.99 -1.72
C LYS A 21 -3.37 11.99 -0.21
N VAL A 22 -4.13 11.17 0.52
CA VAL A 22 -3.96 11.00 1.98
C VAL A 22 -2.53 10.61 2.34
N LEU A 23 -1.92 9.67 1.60
CA LEU A 23 -0.54 9.25 1.83
C LEU A 23 0.46 10.39 1.63
N ALA A 24 0.32 11.13 0.53
CA ALA A 24 1.20 12.27 0.22
C ALA A 24 1.04 13.42 1.21
N ASP A 25 -0.16 13.63 1.76
CA ASP A 25 -0.41 14.72 2.72
C ASP A 25 0.10 14.38 4.14
N MET A 26 -0.03 13.11 4.55
CA MET A 26 0.29 12.68 5.92
C MET A 26 1.79 12.44 6.14
N LEU A 27 2.46 11.76 5.21
CA LEU A 27 3.82 11.26 5.38
C LEU A 27 4.87 12.37 5.57
N PRO A 28 4.87 13.46 4.76
CA PRO A 28 5.87 14.51 4.90
C PRO A 28 5.88 15.15 6.29
N SER A 29 4.70 15.45 6.84
CA SER A 29 4.57 16.11 8.15
C SER A 29 5.17 15.32 9.32
N ARG A 30 5.30 13.99 9.17
CA ARG A 30 5.90 13.09 10.16
C ARG A 30 7.39 12.87 9.88
N ILE A 31 7.77 12.69 8.61
CA ILE A 31 9.18 12.56 8.20
C ILE A 31 9.97 13.80 8.60
N LEU A 32 9.42 15.00 8.38
CA LEU A 32 10.04 16.28 8.75
C LEU A 32 10.31 16.46 10.25
N ARG A 33 9.68 15.68 11.13
CA ARG A 33 9.94 15.73 12.58
C ARG A 33 11.22 14.98 12.96
N LEU A 34 11.75 14.14 12.08
CA LEU A 34 12.96 13.38 12.34
C LEU A 34 14.17 14.30 12.22
N SER A 35 14.95 14.40 13.29
CA SER A 35 16.15 15.25 13.35
C SER A 35 17.27 14.80 12.40
N GLN A 36 17.25 13.52 11.98
CA GLN A 36 18.17 12.94 11.01
C GLN A 36 17.45 11.89 10.17
N PHE A 37 17.46 12.07 8.85
CA PHE A 37 16.86 11.15 7.90
C PHE A 37 17.78 11.06 6.67
N ASN A 38 18.55 9.98 6.56
CA ASN A 38 19.55 9.82 5.50
C ASN A 38 19.40 8.50 4.72
N ASN A 39 18.85 7.46 5.35
CA ASN A 39 18.69 6.13 4.79
C ASN A 39 17.22 5.68 4.82
N LEU A 40 16.62 5.49 3.64
CA LEU A 40 15.23 5.06 3.50
C LEU A 40 15.13 3.66 2.87
N LEU A 41 14.24 2.83 3.42
CA LEU A 41 13.70 1.63 2.78
C LEU A 41 12.26 1.89 2.33
N ASP A 42 11.98 1.67 1.05
CA ASP A 42 10.63 1.63 0.50
C ASP A 42 10.25 0.18 0.18
N VAL A 43 9.27 -0.35 0.91
CA VAL A 43 8.80 -1.73 0.82
C VAL A 43 7.55 -1.80 -0.04
N GLY A 44 7.58 -2.65 -1.07
CA GLY A 44 6.52 -2.67 -2.09
C GLY A 44 6.59 -1.40 -2.94
N CYS A 45 7.81 -1.00 -3.27
CA CYS A 45 8.09 0.30 -3.88
C CYS A 45 7.54 0.46 -5.30
N HIS A 46 7.30 -0.66 -6.02
CA HIS A 46 6.91 -0.67 -7.42
C HIS A 46 7.77 0.33 -8.24
N THR A 47 7.12 1.23 -8.98
CA THR A 47 7.71 2.31 -9.78
C THR A 47 8.23 3.50 -8.95
N GLY A 48 7.99 3.55 -7.64
CA GLY A 48 8.44 4.65 -6.78
C GLY A 48 7.58 5.92 -6.82
N ASP A 49 6.45 5.93 -7.55
CA ASP A 49 5.61 7.13 -7.71
C ASP A 49 5.15 7.77 -6.38
N LEU A 50 4.82 6.93 -5.39
CA LEU A 50 4.41 7.43 -4.09
C LEU A 50 5.58 8.08 -3.35
N LEU A 51 6.73 7.41 -3.33
CA LEU A 51 7.93 7.92 -2.67
C LEU A 51 8.40 9.23 -3.29
N ASP A 52 8.43 9.28 -4.62
CA ASP A 52 8.76 10.49 -5.37
C ASP A 52 7.84 11.64 -4.98
N LYS A 53 6.52 11.40 -4.95
CA LYS A 53 5.55 12.42 -4.53
C LYS A 53 5.74 12.88 -3.08
N ILE A 54 6.07 11.98 -2.15
CA ILE A 54 6.30 12.34 -0.74
C ILE A 54 7.56 13.21 -0.60
N LEU A 55 8.66 12.79 -1.21
CA LEU A 55 9.97 13.43 -1.02
C LEU A 55 10.15 14.68 -1.90
N SER A 56 9.49 14.77 -3.05
CA SER A 56 9.53 15.96 -3.92
C SER A 56 8.70 17.12 -3.39
N GLN A 57 7.68 16.86 -2.56
CA GLN A 57 6.89 17.90 -1.90
C GLN A 57 7.65 18.59 -0.77
N GLU A 58 8.67 17.93 -0.23
CA GLU A 58 9.51 18.52 0.79
C GLU A 58 10.61 19.38 0.16
N THR A 59 10.91 20.51 0.80
CA THR A 59 12.18 21.23 0.60
C THR A 59 13.33 20.43 1.22
N ILE A 60 13.50 19.16 0.82
CA ILE A 60 14.71 18.39 1.08
C ILE A 60 15.81 19.08 0.27
N THR A 61 16.45 20.05 0.92
CA THR A 61 17.52 20.85 0.32
C THR A 61 18.79 20.03 0.08
N THR A 62 18.89 18.86 0.73
CA THR A 62 20.03 17.96 0.63
C THR A 62 19.54 16.55 0.28
N PRO A 63 19.98 15.96 -0.85
CA PRO A 63 19.63 14.59 -1.21
C PRO A 63 19.94 13.62 -0.06
N LEU A 64 19.08 12.63 0.12
CA LEU A 64 19.32 11.55 1.08
C LEU A 64 20.62 10.83 0.74
N GLU A 65 21.28 10.24 1.73
CA GLU A 65 22.46 9.42 1.44
C GLU A 65 22.08 8.19 0.63
N ARG A 66 20.95 7.56 0.96
CA ARG A 66 20.56 6.32 0.34
C ARG A 66 19.06 6.03 0.37
N ILE A 67 18.54 5.59 -0.76
CA ILE A 67 17.21 5.00 -0.88
C ILE A 67 17.35 3.56 -1.40
N VAL A 68 16.67 2.63 -0.74
CA VAL A 68 16.53 1.24 -1.21
C VAL A 68 15.05 0.97 -1.44
N GLY A 69 14.68 0.62 -2.66
CA GLY A 69 13.37 0.06 -2.98
C GLY A 69 13.44 -1.47 -3.04
N ILE A 70 12.47 -2.14 -2.43
CA ILE A 70 12.27 -3.59 -2.57
C ILE A 70 10.88 -3.88 -3.13
N ASP A 71 10.82 -4.73 -4.14
CA ASP A 71 9.56 -5.21 -4.72
C ASP A 71 9.78 -6.53 -5.46
N PRO A 72 8.89 -7.53 -5.38
CA PRO A 72 9.02 -8.75 -6.19
C PRO A 72 8.79 -8.50 -7.70
N ALA A 73 8.05 -7.45 -8.09
CA ALA A 73 7.82 -7.10 -9.48
C ALA A 73 9.08 -6.50 -10.13
N ASN A 74 9.25 -6.71 -11.44
CA ASN A 74 10.35 -6.09 -12.18
C ASN A 74 9.95 -4.68 -12.65
N THR A 75 10.21 -3.68 -11.82
CA THR A 75 9.94 -2.24 -12.08
C THR A 75 11.20 -1.38 -11.84
N ARG A 76 12.37 -2.02 -11.99
CA ARG A 76 13.67 -1.46 -11.63
C ARG A 76 13.94 -0.15 -12.36
N ASP A 77 13.77 -0.14 -13.67
CA ASP A 77 14.22 0.97 -14.50
C ASP A 77 13.35 2.20 -14.24
N GLU A 78 12.03 2.01 -14.13
CA GLU A 78 11.07 3.06 -13.78
C GLU A 78 11.34 3.62 -12.37
N PHE A 79 11.62 2.74 -11.40
CA PHE A 79 11.96 3.15 -10.04
C PHE A 79 13.25 3.98 -10.01
N LEU A 80 14.31 3.53 -10.69
CA LEU A 80 15.59 4.24 -10.70
C LEU A 80 15.50 5.58 -11.42
N GLU A 81 14.76 5.65 -12.53
CA GLU A 81 14.50 6.90 -13.24
C GLU A 81 13.84 7.94 -12.31
N LYS A 82 12.81 7.52 -11.57
CA LYS A 82 12.06 8.41 -10.67
C LYS A 82 12.83 8.79 -9.42
N ILE A 83 13.55 7.86 -8.80
CA ILE A 83 14.05 8.07 -7.43
C ILE A 83 15.52 8.53 -7.38
N SER A 84 16.30 8.32 -8.44
CA SER A 84 17.75 8.60 -8.44
C SER A 84 18.11 10.05 -8.11
N HIS A 85 17.24 11.02 -8.41
CA HIS A 85 17.48 12.43 -8.11
C HIS A 85 17.28 12.80 -6.63
N LEU A 86 16.63 11.95 -5.84
CA LEU A 86 16.31 12.19 -4.42
C LEU A 86 17.42 11.75 -3.46
N SER A 87 18.42 11.00 -3.95
CA SER A 87 19.49 10.49 -3.10
C SER A 87 20.83 10.36 -3.81
N ARG A 88 21.92 10.29 -3.04
CA ARG A 88 23.28 10.02 -3.55
C ARG A 88 23.45 8.58 -4.03
N SER A 89 22.62 7.65 -3.53
CA SER A 89 22.71 6.23 -3.82
C SER A 89 21.32 5.61 -3.82
N THR A 90 20.82 5.24 -4.99
CA THR A 90 19.54 4.55 -5.14
C THR A 90 19.77 3.10 -5.54
N ARG A 91 19.05 2.17 -4.90
CA ARG A 91 19.06 0.75 -5.27
C ARG A 91 17.64 0.23 -5.36
N PHE A 92 17.39 -0.56 -6.39
CA PHE A 92 16.21 -1.42 -6.48
C PHE A 92 16.65 -2.87 -6.31
N ILE A 93 15.94 -3.63 -5.48
CA ILE A 93 16.22 -5.04 -5.23
C ILE A 93 14.93 -5.83 -5.48
N GLN A 94 14.96 -6.67 -6.51
CA GLN A 94 13.81 -7.47 -6.90
C GLN A 94 13.62 -8.68 -5.97
N MET A 95 12.89 -8.52 -4.87
CA MET A 95 12.61 -9.60 -3.91
C MET A 95 11.46 -9.25 -2.96
N SER A 96 10.90 -10.27 -2.30
CA SER A 96 9.96 -10.05 -1.19
C SER A 96 10.67 -9.48 0.04
N LEU A 97 9.88 -8.84 0.91
CA LEU A 97 10.34 -8.33 2.21
C LEU A 97 11.00 -9.43 3.07
N GLU A 98 10.37 -10.61 3.14
CA GLU A 98 10.85 -11.71 3.96
C GLU A 98 12.23 -12.17 3.51
N ASN A 99 12.44 -12.27 2.19
CA ASN A 99 13.71 -12.67 1.62
C ASN A 99 14.76 -11.56 1.74
N TYR A 100 14.35 -10.29 1.64
CA TYR A 100 15.26 -9.16 1.87
C TYR A 100 15.90 -9.23 3.27
N PHE A 101 15.11 -9.35 4.33
CA PHE A 101 15.63 -9.36 5.69
C PHE A 101 16.31 -10.67 6.10
N LYS A 102 16.13 -11.77 5.36
CA LYS A 102 16.96 -12.99 5.52
C LYS A 102 18.40 -12.75 5.09
N HIS A 103 18.63 -11.91 4.07
CA HIS A 103 19.95 -11.70 3.47
C HIS A 103 20.60 -10.37 3.84
N HIS A 104 19.84 -9.41 4.37
CA HIS A 104 20.32 -8.07 4.69
C HIS A 104 19.97 -7.72 6.13
N GLN A 105 20.97 -7.29 6.90
CA GLN A 105 20.83 -6.89 8.30
C GLN A 105 20.98 -5.37 8.51
N GLN A 106 20.95 -4.60 7.42
CA GLN A 106 21.17 -3.15 7.52
C GLN A 106 20.02 -2.46 8.26
N LYS A 107 20.36 -1.40 8.98
CA LYS A 107 19.38 -0.49 9.58
C LYS A 107 19.03 0.64 8.62
N PHE A 108 17.85 1.19 8.80
CA PHE A 108 17.33 2.35 8.08
C PHE A 108 16.81 3.38 9.07
N ASP A 109 16.95 4.65 8.71
CA ASP A 109 16.36 5.73 9.49
C ASP A 109 14.85 5.69 9.34
N VAL A 110 14.36 5.48 8.11
CA VAL A 110 12.94 5.34 7.80
C VAL A 110 12.68 4.07 7.01
N ILE A 111 11.66 3.32 7.41
CA ILE A 111 11.04 2.27 6.60
C ILE A 111 9.60 2.68 6.28
N LEU A 112 9.26 2.69 4.99
CA LEU A 112 7.89 2.86 4.52
C LEU A 112 7.41 1.52 3.98
N ALA A 113 6.31 1.00 4.54
CA ALA A 113 5.64 -0.19 4.05
C ALA A 113 4.17 0.16 3.76
N SER A 114 3.93 0.67 2.55
CA SER A 114 2.62 1.20 2.18
C SER A 114 1.87 0.24 1.28
N GLN A 115 0.70 -0.23 1.73
CA GLN A 115 -0.23 -0.99 0.89
C GLN A 115 0.39 -2.26 0.26
N CYS A 116 1.37 -2.87 0.93
CA CYS A 116 2.13 -4.01 0.40
C CYS A 116 2.06 -5.27 1.27
N LEU A 117 1.71 -5.13 2.55
CA LEU A 117 1.76 -6.26 3.50
C LEU A 117 0.61 -7.27 3.34
N TYR A 118 -0.33 -7.04 2.42
CA TYR A 118 -1.39 -7.98 2.05
C TYR A 118 -0.87 -9.30 1.52
N TRP A 119 0.30 -9.24 0.88
CA TRP A 119 0.95 -10.37 0.22
C TRP A 119 2.02 -11.04 1.10
N SER A 120 2.19 -10.58 2.34
CA SER A 120 3.11 -11.21 3.29
C SER A 120 2.69 -12.67 3.53
N GLU A 121 3.63 -13.60 3.44
CA GLU A 121 3.42 -15.00 3.81
C GLU A 121 3.42 -15.15 5.34
N ASP A 122 4.25 -14.36 6.02
CA ASP A 122 4.40 -14.34 7.48
C ASP A 122 4.41 -12.91 8.02
N LEU A 123 3.20 -12.37 8.19
CA LEU A 123 2.99 -11.00 8.66
C LEU A 123 3.66 -10.75 10.01
N ALA A 124 3.73 -11.75 10.89
CA ALA A 124 4.34 -11.59 12.20
C ALA A 124 5.85 -11.34 12.09
N ASN A 125 6.54 -12.20 11.34
CA ASN A 125 7.97 -12.05 11.13
C ASN A 125 8.33 -10.79 10.34
N ASP A 126 7.49 -10.38 9.40
CA ASP A 126 7.67 -9.14 8.65
C ASP A 126 7.56 -7.90 9.53
N LEU A 127 6.53 -7.82 10.37
CA LEU A 127 6.37 -6.69 11.29
C LEU A 127 7.49 -6.63 12.33
N ILE A 128 7.92 -7.78 12.86
CA ILE A 128 9.09 -7.85 13.76
C ILE A 128 10.35 -7.38 13.04
N SER A 129 10.56 -7.81 11.80
CA SER A 129 11.75 -7.46 11.03
C SER A 129 11.76 -5.98 10.66
N ILE A 130 10.62 -5.42 10.23
CA ILE A 130 10.45 -3.99 9.97
C ILE A 130 10.80 -3.20 11.24
N ASN A 131 10.19 -3.53 12.39
CA ASN A 131 10.45 -2.83 13.65
C ASN A 131 11.91 -2.96 14.09
N LYS A 132 12.53 -4.13 13.87
CA LYS A 132 13.93 -4.34 14.21
C LYS A 132 14.86 -3.48 13.34
N HIS A 133 14.56 -3.29 12.05
CA HIS A 133 15.49 -2.65 11.12
C HIS A 133 15.24 -1.16 10.89
N GLY A 134 14.06 -0.64 11.22
CA GLY A 134 13.73 0.78 11.09
C GLY A 134 13.86 1.54 12.41
N ARG A 135 14.45 2.74 12.37
CA ARG A 135 14.44 3.68 13.51
C ARG A 135 13.09 4.38 13.65
N ALA A 136 12.52 4.78 12.51
CA ALA A 136 11.14 5.22 12.35
C ALA A 136 10.49 4.39 11.24
N THR A 137 9.26 3.92 11.47
CA THR A 137 8.55 3.10 10.48
C THR A 137 7.12 3.57 10.31
N CYS A 138 6.69 3.70 9.07
CA CYS A 138 5.28 3.83 8.73
C CYS A 138 4.79 2.57 8.00
N ILE A 139 3.75 1.95 8.56
CA ILE A 139 3.00 0.89 7.89
C ILE A 139 1.64 1.45 7.52
N VAL A 140 1.25 1.30 6.25
CA VAL A 140 -0.05 1.73 5.75
C VAL A 140 -0.82 0.52 5.26
N ILE A 141 -2.04 0.35 5.78
CA ILE A 141 -2.90 -0.76 5.44
C ILE A 141 -4.37 -0.33 5.38
N ARG A 142 -5.19 -0.98 4.55
CA ARG A 142 -6.64 -0.81 4.56
C ARG A 142 -7.27 -1.19 5.90
N SER A 143 -8.39 -0.54 6.25
CA SER A 143 -9.23 -0.96 7.39
C SER A 143 -10.10 -2.18 7.05
N ASP A 144 -11.04 -2.52 7.93
CA ASP A 144 -12.07 -3.51 7.67
C ASP A 144 -13.24 -2.98 6.83
N THR A 145 -13.11 -1.77 6.27
CA THR A 145 -14.05 -1.16 5.32
C THR A 145 -13.52 -1.13 3.89
N GLY A 146 -14.36 -0.78 2.92
CA GLY A 146 -13.97 -0.56 1.53
C GLY A 146 -13.43 -1.81 0.85
N ILE A 147 -12.19 -1.76 0.38
CA ILE A 147 -11.57 -2.85 -0.40
C ILE A 147 -11.61 -4.18 0.36
N TYR A 148 -11.35 -4.16 1.67
CA TYR A 148 -11.38 -5.39 2.47
C TYR A 148 -12.78 -6.03 2.47
N GLN A 149 -13.84 -5.24 2.66
CA GLN A 149 -15.22 -5.74 2.66
C GLN A 149 -15.59 -6.37 1.33
N ILE A 150 -15.20 -5.72 0.23
CA ILE A 150 -15.44 -6.19 -1.13
C ILE A 150 -14.72 -7.53 -1.34
N GLN A 151 -13.42 -7.58 -1.09
CA GLN A 151 -12.63 -8.80 -1.31
C GLN A 151 -13.03 -9.94 -0.38
N HIS A 152 -13.39 -9.65 0.86
CA HIS A 152 -13.86 -10.66 1.81
C HIS A 152 -15.24 -11.20 1.42
N GLY A 153 -16.20 -10.32 1.11
CA GLY A 153 -17.56 -10.73 0.73
C GLY A 153 -17.64 -11.44 -0.62
N LEU A 154 -16.76 -11.07 -1.56
CA LEU A 154 -16.69 -11.63 -2.91
C LEU A 154 -15.48 -12.55 -3.09
N LYS A 155 -14.99 -13.16 -2.02
CA LYS A 155 -13.75 -13.97 -2.00
C LYS A 155 -13.69 -15.04 -3.10
N ARG A 156 -14.83 -15.65 -3.45
CA ARG A 156 -14.92 -16.66 -4.51
C ARG A 156 -14.52 -16.14 -5.90
N TYR A 157 -14.70 -14.85 -6.15
CA TYR A 157 -14.37 -14.20 -7.42
C TYR A 157 -12.94 -13.66 -7.49
N LEU A 158 -12.19 -13.71 -6.38
CA LEU A 158 -10.81 -13.23 -6.35
C LEU A 158 -9.93 -13.98 -7.36
N GLY A 159 -9.18 -13.25 -8.18
CA GLY A 159 -8.25 -13.87 -9.12
C GLY A 159 -7.01 -14.41 -8.41
N ASN A 160 -6.50 -13.66 -7.43
CA ASN A 160 -5.44 -14.14 -6.53
C ASN A 160 -6.02 -15.01 -5.41
N LYS A 161 -5.93 -16.34 -5.56
CA LYS A 161 -6.39 -17.29 -4.54
C LYS A 161 -5.49 -17.39 -3.31
N GLN A 162 -4.29 -16.82 -3.36
CA GLN A 162 -3.32 -16.85 -2.26
C GLN A 162 -3.39 -15.60 -1.37
N GLU A 163 -4.17 -14.60 -1.77
CA GLU A 163 -4.43 -13.37 -1.01
C GLU A 163 -4.88 -13.69 0.43
N LYS A 164 -4.10 -13.20 1.41
CA LYS A 164 -4.37 -13.46 2.84
C LYS A 164 -5.49 -12.59 3.38
N LEU A 165 -5.86 -11.53 2.67
CA LEU A 165 -6.87 -10.55 3.09
C LEU A 165 -6.53 -9.91 4.43
N TYR A 166 -5.25 -9.59 4.64
CA TYR A 166 -4.86 -8.79 5.80
C TYR A 166 -5.47 -7.39 5.73
N TYR A 167 -5.72 -6.85 6.91
CA TYR A 167 -6.29 -5.52 7.17
C TYR A 167 -5.81 -5.04 8.54
N SER A 168 -6.12 -3.80 8.90
CA SER A 168 -5.65 -3.11 10.12
C SER A 168 -5.64 -3.96 11.41
N ARG A 169 -6.70 -4.71 11.72
CA ARG A 169 -6.77 -5.53 12.95
C ARG A 169 -5.68 -6.60 13.00
N HIS A 170 -5.27 -7.16 11.86
CA HIS A 170 -4.19 -8.14 11.81
C HIS A 170 -2.85 -7.49 12.19
N ILE A 171 -2.58 -6.28 11.70
CA ILE A 171 -1.40 -5.49 12.06
C ILE A 171 -1.42 -5.21 13.56
N GLU A 172 -2.52 -4.62 14.05
CA GLU A 172 -2.66 -4.23 15.45
C GLU A 172 -2.50 -5.40 16.42
N THR A 173 -3.17 -6.52 16.13
CA THR A 173 -3.08 -7.74 16.96
C THR A 173 -1.64 -8.26 16.99
N THR A 174 -0.93 -8.18 15.86
CA THR A 174 0.43 -8.70 15.73
C THR A 174 1.43 -7.79 16.45
N LEU A 175 1.32 -6.47 16.31
CA LEU A 175 2.14 -5.50 17.03
C LEU A 175 1.95 -5.65 18.55
N ASN A 176 0.69 -5.72 19.01
CA ASN A 176 0.35 -5.91 20.43
C ASN A 176 0.92 -7.22 20.99
N ARG A 177 0.76 -8.35 20.28
CA ARG A 177 1.29 -9.66 20.72
C ARG A 177 2.82 -9.69 20.86
N ASN A 178 3.52 -8.84 20.10
CA ASN A 178 4.97 -8.74 20.13
C ASN A 178 5.48 -7.56 20.97
N ASN A 179 4.61 -6.88 21.72
CA ASN A 179 4.94 -5.70 22.52
C ASN A 179 5.64 -4.58 21.72
N ILE A 180 5.28 -4.43 20.45
CA ILE A 180 5.78 -3.36 19.60
C ILE A 180 4.88 -2.14 19.80
N LEU A 181 5.45 -1.04 20.29
CA LEU A 181 4.72 0.22 20.47
C LEU A 181 4.38 0.85 19.12
N PHE A 182 3.18 1.42 19.01
CA PHE A 182 2.74 2.15 17.84
C PHE A 182 1.77 3.27 18.19
N GLN A 183 1.75 4.32 17.36
CA GLN A 183 0.60 5.22 17.23
C GLN A 183 -0.22 4.80 16.01
N LYS A 184 -1.55 4.81 16.14
CA LYS A 184 -2.48 4.48 15.06
C LYS A 184 -3.28 5.71 14.66
N ASP A 185 -3.29 6.02 13.37
CA ASP A 185 -4.20 7.01 12.78
C ASP A 185 -5.10 6.32 11.75
N VAL A 186 -6.40 6.63 11.77
CA VAL A 186 -7.38 6.11 10.80
C VAL A 186 -7.89 7.29 10.00
N ILE A 187 -7.68 7.25 8.69
CA ILE A 187 -8.04 8.34 7.79
C ILE A 187 -9.10 7.85 6.82
N GLU A 188 -10.20 8.59 6.71
CA GLU A 188 -11.21 8.33 5.69
C GLU A 188 -10.64 8.66 4.30
N SER A 189 -10.83 7.72 3.38
CA SER A 189 -10.39 7.85 2.00
C SER A 189 -11.46 7.28 1.08
N PRO A 190 -12.55 8.03 0.81
CA PRO A 190 -13.66 7.54 0.01
C PRO A 190 -13.23 7.04 -1.37
N ILE A 191 -13.94 6.02 -1.86
CA ILE A 191 -13.81 5.53 -3.23
C ILE A 191 -15.07 5.96 -3.99
N TYR A 192 -14.91 6.77 -5.02
CA TYR A 192 -15.99 7.26 -5.87
C TYR A 192 -16.23 6.26 -6.99
N MET A 193 -17.32 5.51 -6.93
CA MET A 193 -17.64 4.52 -7.95
C MET A 193 -18.11 5.19 -9.25
N PRO A 194 -17.56 4.78 -10.41
CA PRO A 194 -18.04 5.22 -11.72
C PRO A 194 -19.50 4.84 -11.97
N GLN A 195 -20.06 5.31 -13.09
CA GLN A 195 -21.39 4.89 -13.52
C GLN A 195 -21.42 3.36 -13.73
N LYS A 196 -22.39 2.68 -13.08
CA LYS A 196 -22.56 1.23 -13.18
C LYS A 196 -22.69 0.78 -14.64
N GLY A 197 -21.91 -0.24 -15.01
CA GLY A 197 -21.86 -0.80 -16.37
C GLY A 197 -20.93 -0.08 -17.34
N SER A 198 -20.31 1.04 -16.94
CA SER A 198 -19.24 1.68 -17.73
C SER A 198 -17.95 0.84 -17.74
N GLN A 199 -17.04 1.14 -18.66
CA GLN A 199 -15.72 0.50 -18.70
C GLN A 199 -14.90 0.77 -17.44
N GLU A 200 -15.02 1.97 -16.87
CA GLU A 200 -14.38 2.35 -15.60
C GLU A 200 -14.96 1.53 -14.45
N TRP A 201 -16.28 1.34 -14.40
CA TRP A 201 -16.90 0.46 -13.41
C TRP A 201 -16.33 -0.97 -13.50
N LEU A 202 -16.28 -1.54 -14.70
CA LEU A 202 -15.71 -2.87 -14.91
C LEU A 202 -14.22 -2.93 -14.52
N SER A 203 -13.47 -1.86 -14.78
CA SER A 203 -12.07 -1.71 -14.36
C SER A 203 -11.93 -1.67 -12.84
N MET A 204 -12.83 -0.97 -12.14
CA MET A 204 -12.91 -0.98 -10.68
C MET A 204 -13.23 -2.38 -10.13
N LEU A 205 -14.17 -3.11 -10.75
CA LEU A 205 -14.44 -4.50 -10.38
C LEU A 205 -13.18 -5.36 -10.52
N SER A 206 -12.47 -5.20 -11.63
CA SER A 206 -11.24 -5.95 -11.88
C SER A 206 -10.14 -5.65 -10.86
N PHE A 207 -9.97 -4.37 -10.51
CA PHE A 207 -9.05 -3.94 -9.48
C PHE A 207 -9.41 -4.54 -8.11
N PHE A 208 -10.67 -4.39 -7.68
CA PHE A 208 -11.11 -4.90 -6.38
C PHE A 208 -10.96 -6.42 -6.28
N LEU A 209 -11.37 -7.15 -7.31
CA LEU A 209 -11.41 -8.61 -7.28
C LEU A 209 -10.12 -9.25 -7.74
N GLN A 210 -9.10 -8.47 -8.07
CA GLN A 210 -7.83 -8.99 -8.57
C GLN A 210 -7.99 -9.93 -9.78
N ASN A 211 -9.04 -9.73 -10.59
CA ASN A 211 -9.45 -10.66 -11.64
C ASN A 211 -10.02 -9.89 -12.83
N ASP A 212 -9.72 -10.34 -14.04
CA ASP A 212 -10.22 -9.65 -15.23
C ASP A 212 -11.75 -9.79 -15.31
N HIS A 213 -12.45 -8.69 -15.59
CA HIS A 213 -13.90 -8.67 -15.62
C HIS A 213 -14.47 -9.52 -16.76
N SER A 214 -13.68 -9.75 -17.82
CA SER A 214 -14.03 -10.67 -18.90
C SER A 214 -14.14 -12.13 -18.43
N ASN A 215 -13.60 -12.47 -17.25
CA ASN A 215 -13.73 -13.80 -16.65
C ASN A 215 -15.03 -14.00 -15.87
N PHE A 216 -15.85 -12.96 -15.70
CA PHE A 216 -17.10 -13.04 -14.97
C PHE A 216 -18.27 -13.34 -15.91
N SER A 217 -19.07 -14.37 -15.58
CA SER A 217 -20.35 -14.59 -16.26
C SER A 217 -21.35 -13.48 -15.91
N ASN A 218 -22.45 -13.38 -16.67
CA ASN A 218 -23.52 -12.42 -16.38
C ASN A 218 -24.11 -12.64 -14.98
N GLU A 219 -24.25 -13.89 -14.54
CA GLU A 219 -24.72 -14.24 -13.20
C GLU A 219 -23.73 -13.76 -12.14
N ALA A 220 -22.42 -13.96 -12.36
CA ALA A 220 -21.38 -13.47 -11.45
C ALA A 220 -21.37 -11.94 -11.37
N LEU A 221 -21.46 -11.24 -12.51
CA LEU A 221 -21.55 -9.78 -12.54
C LEU A 221 -22.78 -9.27 -11.80
N ASN A 222 -23.94 -9.93 -11.95
CA ASN A 222 -25.14 -9.58 -11.21
C ASN A 222 -24.95 -9.76 -9.70
N GLU A 223 -24.33 -10.85 -9.26
CA GLU A 223 -24.05 -11.07 -7.83
C GLU A 223 -23.09 -10.00 -7.27
N ILE A 224 -21.99 -9.74 -7.97
CA ILE A 224 -21.00 -8.71 -7.61
C ILE A 224 -21.68 -7.34 -7.49
N ASN A 225 -22.48 -6.97 -8.49
CA ASN A 225 -23.22 -5.72 -8.51
C ASN A 225 -24.21 -5.62 -7.34
N ASN A 226 -24.99 -6.68 -7.08
CA ASN A 226 -25.94 -6.72 -5.97
C ASN A 226 -25.25 -6.62 -4.59
N PHE A 227 -24.03 -7.13 -4.48
CA PHE A 227 -23.21 -6.96 -3.29
C PHE A 227 -22.74 -5.51 -3.14
N LEU A 228 -22.22 -4.91 -4.21
CA LEU A 228 -21.74 -3.53 -4.21
C LEU A 228 -22.86 -2.52 -3.95
N ASP A 229 -24.06 -2.74 -4.48
CA ASP A 229 -25.23 -1.87 -4.24
C ASP A 229 -25.56 -1.73 -2.74
N LYS A 230 -25.18 -2.71 -1.91
CA LYS A 230 -25.37 -2.66 -0.44
C LYS A 230 -24.26 -1.89 0.27
N LEU A 231 -23.09 -1.75 -0.35
CA LEU A 231 -21.94 -1.02 0.20
C LEU A 231 -21.87 0.43 -0.29
N ILE A 232 -22.42 0.70 -1.47
CA ILE A 232 -22.41 2.03 -2.08
C ILE A 232 -23.41 2.94 -1.36
N MET A 233 -22.88 3.99 -0.76
CA MET A 233 -23.60 5.09 -0.12
C MET A 233 -24.10 6.11 -1.17
N PRO A 234 -24.98 7.05 -0.79
CA PRO A 234 -25.38 8.16 -1.67
C PRO A 234 -24.18 8.85 -2.32
N ASN A 235 -24.38 9.35 -3.55
CA ASN A 235 -23.35 9.91 -4.42
C ASN A 235 -22.31 8.89 -4.95
N ASN A 236 -22.68 7.61 -5.01
CA ASN A 236 -21.84 6.51 -5.51
C ASN A 236 -20.52 6.35 -4.74
N ILE A 237 -20.56 6.49 -3.42
CA ILE A 237 -19.36 6.43 -2.58
C ILE A 237 -19.29 5.10 -1.85
N ILE A 238 -18.14 4.43 -1.87
CA ILE A 238 -17.83 3.35 -0.93
C ILE A 238 -17.01 3.96 0.20
N LYS A 239 -17.48 3.79 1.45
CA LYS A 239 -16.68 4.13 2.62
C LYS A 239 -15.44 3.24 2.65
N HIS A 240 -14.28 3.87 2.64
CA HIS A 240 -12.99 3.21 2.73
C HIS A 240 -12.10 4.04 3.66
N GLU A 241 -11.30 3.34 4.45
CA GLU A 241 -10.38 3.97 5.38
C GLU A 241 -9.00 3.35 5.22
N VAL A 242 -8.00 4.20 5.40
CA VAL A 242 -6.59 3.85 5.36
C VAL A 242 -6.05 4.04 6.76
N VAL A 243 -5.37 3.01 7.25
CA VAL A 243 -4.86 2.98 8.62
C VAL A 243 -3.35 3.07 8.57
N PHE A 244 -2.83 4.05 9.29
CA PHE A 244 -1.41 4.28 9.50
C PHE A 244 -1.03 3.72 10.86
N TYR A 245 0.04 2.94 10.88
CA TYR A 245 0.74 2.54 12.09
C TYR A 245 2.12 3.20 12.06
N TRP A 246 2.38 4.05 13.04
CA TRP A 246 3.62 4.77 13.25
C TRP A 246 4.41 4.09 14.37
N LEU A 247 5.65 3.72 14.09
CA LEU A 247 6.50 2.97 15.02
C LEU A 247 7.82 3.71 15.24
N GLY A 248 8.48 3.39 16.36
CA GLY A 248 9.77 3.96 16.71
C GLY A 248 9.67 5.48 16.90
N GLU A 249 10.61 6.22 16.30
CA GLU A 249 10.69 7.68 16.46
C GLU A 249 9.49 8.46 15.90
N PHE A 250 8.61 7.86 15.09
CA PHE A 250 7.39 8.54 14.65
C PHE A 250 6.31 8.71 15.73
N ILE A 251 6.43 7.99 16.86
CA ILE A 251 5.48 8.07 17.98
C ILE A 251 5.69 9.36 18.79
N CYS A 252 6.89 9.95 18.73
CA CYS A 252 7.31 11.09 19.54
C CYS A 252 6.95 12.45 18.92
#